data_AF-A0A495AF73-F1
#
_entry.id   AF-A0A495AF73-F1
#
_cell.length_a   1.000
_cell.length_b   1.000
_cell.length_c   1.000
_cell.angle_alpha   90.00
_cell.angle_beta   90.00
_cell.angle_gamma   90.00
#
_symmetry.space_group_name_H-M   'P 1'
#
loop_
_entity.id
_entity.type
_entity.pdbx_description
1 polymer ?
#
loop_
_entity_poly.entity_id
_entity_poly.type
_entity_poly.pdbx_seq_one_letter_code
_entity_poly.pdbx_strand_id
1 'polypeptide(L)'
;MKPISLLILTSLTLSGCGANNTLPKVPVPGEKTSAQMRTLETGAQIVQSRPPVDAISAYLDGFHFYNGDKNGQMEAHHYVTVLNDDVMQAVIYDSNTKDARLMGVEYIISERLFKTLPPEEKKLWHSHRYEVTSGSLIAPGLPAIADKALMSKIVNTYGKTWHTWHTDRDKTLPLGIPALMMGFTGEGQLDPALLADRDRRFDVNTQAIKREREDLVAHPVAEGADAWRHGEVIQLRREHGSGEHAQGETARFGTSEQTRKVNE
;
A
#
# COMPACT_ATOMS: atom_id res chain seq x y z
N MET A 1 58.51 -17.55 9.47
CA MET A 1 57.40 -17.03 8.63
C MET A 1 56.16 -17.83 8.99
N LYS A 2 55.16 -17.21 9.64
CA LYS A 2 53.92 -17.91 10.07
C LYS A 2 52.87 -17.78 8.97
N PRO A 3 52.12 -18.85 8.62
CA PRO A 3 51.12 -18.80 7.58
C PRO A 3 49.88 -18.02 8.07
N ILE A 4 49.42 -17.08 7.25
CA ILE A 4 48.18 -16.32 7.46
C ILE A 4 47.04 -17.17 6.90
N SER A 5 46.19 -17.71 7.77
CA SER A 5 44.92 -18.34 7.36
C SER A 5 43.95 -17.26 6.91
N LEU A 6 43.61 -17.28 5.63
CA LEU A 6 42.56 -16.46 5.03
C LEU A 6 41.20 -17.04 5.42
N LEU A 7 40.50 -16.42 6.38
CA LEU A 7 39.11 -16.73 6.67
C LEU A 7 38.24 -16.16 5.53
N ILE A 8 37.70 -17.05 4.69
CA ILE A 8 36.68 -16.68 3.71
C ILE A 8 35.36 -16.57 4.47
N LEU A 9 34.95 -15.34 4.76
CA LEU A 9 33.62 -15.05 5.30
C LEU A 9 32.61 -15.19 4.15
N THR A 10 32.01 -16.37 4.00
CA THR A 10 30.87 -16.56 3.10
C THR A 10 29.66 -15.83 3.69
N SER A 11 29.41 -14.63 3.21
CA SER A 11 28.19 -13.86 3.47
C SER A 11 27.01 -14.62 2.85
N LEU A 12 26.27 -15.40 3.66
CA LEU A 12 24.95 -15.87 3.27
C LEU A 12 24.05 -14.64 3.11
N THR A 13 23.81 -14.23 1.87
CA THR A 13 22.74 -13.27 1.57
C THR A 13 21.42 -13.96 1.88
N LEU A 14 20.82 -13.63 3.01
CA LEU A 14 19.42 -13.91 3.29
C LEU A 14 18.58 -13.13 2.27
N SER A 15 18.31 -13.74 1.12
CA SER A 15 17.22 -13.29 0.26
C SER A 15 15.94 -13.47 1.06
N GLY A 16 15.37 -12.38 1.56
CA GLY A 16 14.08 -12.41 2.23
C GLY A 16 13.05 -13.01 1.28
N CYS A 17 12.55 -14.21 1.60
CA CYS A 17 11.39 -14.77 0.92
C CYS A 17 10.22 -13.79 1.10
N GLY A 18 9.53 -13.39 0.02
CA GLY A 18 8.37 -12.50 0.09
C GLY A 18 8.56 -11.07 -0.46
N ALA A 19 9.68 -10.76 -1.10
CA ALA A 19 9.87 -9.51 -1.85
C ALA A 19 10.09 -9.77 -3.36
N ASN A 20 9.78 -8.78 -4.20
CA ASN A 20 9.99 -8.80 -5.66
C ASN A 20 9.20 -9.86 -6.46
N ASN A 21 7.98 -10.22 -6.04
CA ASN A 21 7.13 -11.21 -6.72
C ASN A 21 5.83 -10.62 -7.31
N THR A 22 5.49 -9.37 -7.01
CA THR A 22 4.37 -8.64 -7.63
C THR A 22 4.92 -7.64 -8.62
N LEU A 23 4.65 -7.80 -9.93
CA LEU A 23 5.09 -6.83 -10.93
C LEU A 23 4.17 -5.59 -10.94
N PRO A 24 4.69 -4.40 -11.26
CA PRO A 24 3.86 -3.21 -11.47
C PRO A 24 2.80 -3.45 -12.55
N LYS A 25 1.61 -2.87 -12.38
CA LYS A 25 0.46 -3.15 -13.26
C LYS A 25 0.56 -2.46 -14.62
N VAL A 26 1.27 -1.34 -14.67
CA VAL A 26 1.36 -0.48 -15.86
C VAL A 26 2.80 -0.10 -16.16
N PRO A 27 3.18 0.05 -17.44
CA PRO A 27 4.43 0.69 -17.79
C PRO A 27 4.37 2.19 -17.47
N VAL A 28 5.50 2.78 -17.12
CA VAL A 28 5.64 4.25 -17.03
C VAL A 28 6.12 4.78 -18.37
N PRO A 29 5.47 5.80 -18.95
CA PRO A 29 5.88 6.39 -20.20
C PRO A 29 7.15 7.23 -20.01
N GLY A 30 7.90 7.43 -21.09
CA GLY A 30 9.12 8.25 -21.11
C GLY A 30 10.36 7.46 -21.52
N GLU A 31 11.46 8.19 -21.67
CA GLU A 31 12.77 7.63 -21.98
C GLU A 31 13.35 6.86 -20.79
N LYS A 32 14.22 5.88 -21.07
CA LYS A 32 14.95 5.18 -20.01
C LYS A 32 15.85 6.15 -19.24
N THR A 33 16.02 5.92 -17.94
CA THR A 33 16.96 6.68 -17.10
C THR A 33 18.35 6.68 -17.74
N SER A 34 18.84 7.87 -18.08
CA SER A 34 20.13 8.07 -18.76
C SER A 34 21.29 7.60 -17.88
N ALA A 35 22.43 7.26 -18.51
CA ALA A 35 23.64 6.89 -17.77
C ALA A 35 24.09 7.97 -16.79
N GLN A 36 23.96 9.25 -17.19
CA GLN A 36 24.28 10.40 -16.33
C GLN A 36 23.37 10.43 -15.09
N MET A 37 22.06 10.27 -15.26
CA MET A 37 21.12 10.27 -14.14
C MET A 37 21.37 9.11 -13.18
N ARG A 38 21.66 7.90 -13.70
CA ARG A 38 22.03 6.75 -12.87
C ARG A 38 23.28 6.99 -12.03
N THR A 39 24.29 7.65 -12.60
CA THR A 39 25.51 8.03 -11.87
C THR A 39 25.19 9.04 -10.76
N LEU A 40 24.34 10.04 -11.03
CA LEU A 40 23.89 11.01 -10.03
C LEU A 40 23.08 10.34 -8.90
N GLU A 41 22.16 9.44 -9.24
CA GLU A 41 21.37 8.66 -8.28
C GLU A 41 22.29 7.83 -7.37
N THR A 42 23.27 7.14 -7.94
CA THR A 42 24.24 6.33 -7.18
C THR A 42 25.09 7.21 -6.26
N GLY A 43 25.58 8.36 -6.74
CA GLY A 43 26.31 9.32 -5.92
C GLY A 43 25.47 9.85 -4.75
N ALA A 44 24.20 10.20 -5.01
CA ALA A 44 23.26 10.62 -3.97
C ALA A 44 22.96 9.49 -2.98
N GLN A 45 22.91 8.22 -3.42
CA GLN A 45 22.76 7.06 -2.54
C GLN A 45 23.90 6.92 -1.52
N ILE A 46 25.12 7.27 -1.92
CA ILE A 46 26.30 7.19 -1.06
C ILE A 46 26.40 8.39 -0.10
N VAL A 47 26.07 9.60 -0.57
CA VAL A 47 26.36 10.84 0.16
C VAL A 47 25.19 11.31 1.05
N GLN A 48 23.94 11.05 0.66
CA GLN A 48 22.77 11.56 1.37
C GLN A 48 22.20 10.51 2.34
N SER A 49 22.08 10.89 3.62
CA SER A 49 21.29 10.14 4.61
C SER A 49 19.80 10.19 4.27
N ARG A 50 19.06 9.11 4.52
CA ARG A 50 17.60 9.06 4.31
C ARG A 50 16.84 8.56 5.55
N PRO A 51 16.97 9.21 6.72
CA PRO A 51 16.38 8.70 7.95
C PRO A 51 14.88 8.33 7.86
N PRO A 52 14.01 9.08 7.15
CA PRO A 52 12.60 8.69 7.00
C PRO A 52 12.40 7.39 6.20
N VAL A 53 13.23 7.13 5.19
CA VAL A 53 13.17 5.89 4.39
C VAL A 53 13.72 4.73 5.21
N ASP A 54 14.81 4.97 5.95
CA ASP A 54 15.45 3.97 6.82
C ASP A 54 14.54 3.57 8.01
N ALA A 55 13.56 4.41 8.37
CA ALA A 55 12.58 4.15 9.43
C ALA A 55 11.40 3.27 9.02
N ILE A 56 11.27 2.93 7.73
CA ILE A 56 10.28 1.95 7.27
C ILE A 56 10.70 0.57 7.81
N SER A 57 9.88 0.01 8.70
CA SER A 57 10.26 -1.14 9.54
C SER A 57 9.36 -2.36 9.35
N ALA A 58 8.22 -2.22 8.68
CA ALA A 58 7.34 -3.34 8.36
C ALA A 58 6.81 -3.24 6.92
N TYR A 59 6.53 -4.41 6.34
CA TYR A 59 5.89 -4.56 5.05
C TYR A 59 4.61 -5.38 5.24
N LEU A 60 3.47 -4.81 4.86
CA LEU A 60 2.17 -5.47 4.86
C LEU A 60 1.61 -5.53 3.45
N ASP A 61 0.96 -6.64 3.14
CA ASP A 61 0.29 -6.88 1.87
C ASP A 61 -1.20 -7.12 2.12
N GLY A 62 -2.04 -6.29 1.53
CA GLY A 62 -3.48 -6.30 1.72
C GLY A 62 -4.21 -5.84 0.48
N PHE A 63 -5.50 -5.52 0.62
CA PHE A 63 -6.34 -5.13 -0.51
C PHE A 63 -7.21 -3.94 -0.14
N HIS A 64 -7.40 -3.05 -1.09
CA HIS A 64 -8.32 -1.92 -0.96
C HIS A 64 -9.43 -2.00 -2.00
N PHE A 65 -10.47 -1.19 -1.79
CA PHE A 65 -11.40 -0.80 -2.84
C PHE A 65 -11.74 0.70 -2.75
N TYR A 66 -12.21 1.29 -3.84
CA TYR A 66 -12.59 2.71 -3.87
C TYR A 66 -13.83 2.94 -3.01
N ASN A 67 -13.83 3.91 -2.10
CA ASN A 67 -15.05 4.23 -1.36
C ASN A 67 -16.18 4.60 -2.34
N GLY A 68 -17.27 3.83 -2.32
CA GLY A 68 -18.39 3.95 -3.26
C GLY A 68 -18.36 3.04 -4.48
N ASP A 69 -17.25 2.35 -4.76
CA ASP A 69 -17.10 1.43 -5.89
C ASP A 69 -16.30 0.18 -5.47
N LYS A 70 -17.04 -0.77 -4.88
CA LYS A 70 -16.50 -2.07 -4.43
C LYS A 70 -16.00 -2.96 -5.57
N ASN A 71 -16.31 -2.66 -6.83
CA ASN A 71 -15.81 -3.45 -7.96
C ASN A 71 -14.40 -3.01 -8.36
N GLY A 72 -14.00 -1.77 -8.04
CA GLY A 72 -12.63 -1.33 -8.17
C GLY A 72 -11.80 -1.83 -6.98
N GLN A 73 -11.29 -3.05 -7.06
CA GLN A 73 -10.45 -3.67 -6.03
C GLN A 73 -9.00 -3.80 -6.48
N MET A 74 -8.06 -3.71 -5.55
CA MET A 74 -6.64 -3.80 -5.85
C MET A 74 -5.86 -4.33 -4.65
N GLU A 75 -4.78 -5.05 -4.92
CA GLU A 75 -3.72 -5.31 -3.96
C GLU A 75 -2.96 -4.01 -3.66
N ALA A 76 -2.52 -3.86 -2.41
CA ALA A 76 -1.82 -2.69 -1.90
C ALA A 76 -0.65 -3.12 -1.02
N HIS A 77 0.56 -2.67 -1.39
CA HIS A 77 1.80 -2.97 -0.70
C HIS A 77 2.17 -1.83 0.25
N HIS A 78 2.01 -2.04 1.55
CA HIS A 78 2.20 -1.04 2.60
C HIS A 78 3.61 -1.14 3.20
N TYR A 79 4.38 -0.07 3.05
CA TYR A 79 5.69 0.07 3.68
C TYR A 79 5.55 1.01 4.87
N VAL A 80 5.54 0.43 6.06
CA VAL A 80 5.05 1.04 7.30
C VAL A 80 6.19 1.58 8.14
N THR A 81 6.01 2.81 8.62
CA THR A 81 6.79 3.42 9.70
C THR A 81 5.92 3.52 10.94
N VAL A 82 6.40 2.95 12.05
CA VAL A 82 5.79 3.09 13.38
C VAL A 82 6.29 4.39 13.99
N LEU A 83 5.39 5.37 14.20
CA LEU A 83 5.76 6.65 14.85
C LEU A 83 5.72 6.53 16.37
N ASN A 84 4.74 5.78 16.88
CA ASN A 84 4.60 5.38 18.28
C ASN A 84 3.58 4.22 18.38
N ASP A 85 3.27 3.75 19.59
CA ASP A 85 2.35 2.64 19.83
C ASP A 85 0.91 2.87 19.34
N ASP A 86 0.51 4.13 19.11
CA ASP A 86 -0.83 4.51 18.70
C ASP A 86 -0.93 5.04 17.26
N VAL A 87 0.19 5.34 16.61
CA VAL A 87 0.22 5.99 15.29
C VAL A 87 1.28 5.35 14.41
N MET A 88 0.85 4.87 13.24
CA MET A 88 1.71 4.41 12.16
C MET A 88 1.33 5.15 10.88
N GLN A 89 2.24 5.14 9.91
CA GLN A 89 1.99 5.64 8.57
C GLN A 89 2.60 4.69 7.55
N ALA A 90 1.96 4.58 6.39
CA ALA A 90 2.45 3.74 5.31
C ALA A 90 2.56 4.54 4.02
N VAL A 91 3.61 4.22 3.26
CA VAL A 91 3.70 4.52 1.84
C VAL A 91 3.21 3.29 1.09
N ILE A 92 2.26 3.46 0.17
CA ILE A 92 1.60 2.35 -0.53
C ILE A 92 2.07 2.29 -1.97
N TYR A 93 2.39 1.08 -2.44
CA TYR A 93 2.82 0.80 -3.80
C TYR A 93 1.93 -0.23 -4.50
N ASP A 94 2.00 -0.24 -5.84
CA ASP A 94 1.28 -1.20 -6.71
C ASP A 94 2.01 -2.54 -6.89
N SER A 95 3.18 -2.67 -6.29
CA SER A 95 4.13 -3.77 -6.44
C SER A 95 5.09 -3.76 -5.25
N ASN A 96 5.73 -4.90 -4.99
CA ASN A 96 6.84 -5.02 -4.03
C ASN A 96 8.21 -5.15 -4.71
N THR A 97 8.34 -4.66 -5.94
CA THR A 97 9.60 -4.61 -6.70
C THR A 97 10.23 -3.22 -6.63
N LYS A 98 11.52 -3.13 -6.96
CA LYS A 98 12.23 -1.84 -7.08
C LYS A 98 11.61 -0.86 -8.11
N ASP A 99 10.79 -1.38 -9.04
CA ASP A 99 10.16 -0.61 -10.10
C ASP A 99 8.71 -0.25 -9.77
N ALA A 100 8.28 -0.45 -8.52
CA ALA A 100 6.91 -0.18 -8.07
C ALA A 100 6.52 1.30 -8.16
N ARG A 101 5.23 1.55 -8.38
CA ARG A 101 4.67 2.90 -8.47
C ARG A 101 4.06 3.27 -7.13
N LEU A 102 4.39 4.47 -6.66
CA LEU A 102 3.76 5.05 -5.49
C LEU A 102 2.26 5.22 -5.79
N MET A 103 1.42 4.49 -5.07
CA MET A 103 -0.03 4.53 -5.20
C MET A 103 -0.66 5.51 -4.24
N GLY A 104 -0.13 5.66 -3.03
CA GLY A 104 -0.81 6.42 -2.00
C GLY A 104 -0.13 6.40 -0.65
N VAL A 105 -0.88 6.86 0.34
CA VAL A 105 -0.49 6.86 1.74
C VAL A 105 -1.63 6.35 2.60
N GLU A 106 -1.28 5.79 3.75
CA GLU A 106 -2.21 5.47 4.80
C GLU A 106 -1.71 5.99 6.13
N TYR A 107 -2.64 6.48 6.95
CA TYR A 107 -2.42 6.74 8.36
C TYR A 107 -3.19 5.70 9.17
N ILE A 108 -2.51 5.09 10.13
CA ILE A 108 -3.07 4.04 10.97
C ILE A 108 -3.04 4.52 12.40
N ILE A 109 -4.20 4.47 13.07
CA ILE A 109 -4.31 4.86 14.47
C ILE A 109 -4.94 3.77 15.32
N SER A 110 -4.60 3.77 16.61
CA SER A 110 -5.22 2.88 17.59
C SER A 110 -6.72 3.19 17.77
N GLU A 111 -7.48 2.18 18.21
CA GLU A 111 -8.88 2.36 18.62
C GLU A 111 -9.07 3.50 19.62
N ARG A 112 -8.10 3.68 20.54
CA ARG A 112 -8.12 4.74 21.55
C ARG A 112 -8.15 6.12 20.89
N LEU A 113 -7.28 6.38 19.92
CA LEU A 113 -7.27 7.65 19.19
C LEU A 113 -8.48 7.78 18.27
N PHE A 114 -8.86 6.71 17.57
CA PHE A 114 -10.02 6.70 16.68
C PHE A 114 -11.29 7.15 17.41
N LYS A 115 -11.54 6.63 18.63
CA LYS A 115 -12.71 6.99 19.44
C LYS A 115 -12.81 8.48 19.74
N THR A 116 -11.68 9.20 19.76
CA THR A 116 -11.62 10.66 20.03
C THR A 116 -11.83 11.53 18.78
N LEU A 117 -11.83 10.95 17.59
CA LEU A 117 -12.03 11.71 16.36
C LEU A 117 -13.44 12.34 16.29
N PRO A 118 -13.57 13.50 15.65
CA PRO A 118 -14.88 14.06 15.32
C PRO A 118 -15.72 13.09 14.48
N PRO A 119 -17.06 13.05 14.62
CA PRO A 119 -17.92 12.13 13.88
C PRO A 119 -17.71 12.15 12.36
N GLU A 120 -17.58 13.34 11.75
CA GLU A 120 -17.37 13.45 10.30
C GLU A 120 -15.99 12.94 9.85
N GLU A 121 -14.96 13.10 10.69
CA GLU A 121 -13.63 12.58 10.38
C GLU A 121 -13.65 11.06 10.37
N LYS A 122 -14.33 10.41 11.33
CA LYS A 122 -14.41 8.94 11.43
C LYS A 122 -14.90 8.26 10.14
N LYS A 123 -15.78 8.92 9.38
CA LYS A 123 -16.32 8.41 8.11
C LYS A 123 -15.26 8.18 7.03
N LEU A 124 -14.08 8.82 7.18
CA LEU A 124 -12.93 8.65 6.30
C LEU A 124 -12.06 7.43 6.65
N TRP A 125 -12.38 6.70 7.72
CA TRP A 125 -11.54 5.61 8.24
C TRP A 125 -12.25 4.27 8.11
N HIS A 126 -11.46 3.24 7.81
CA HIS A 126 -11.92 1.85 7.83
C HIS A 126 -11.26 1.07 8.96
N SER A 127 -11.89 -0.02 9.40
CA SER A 127 -11.32 -0.91 10.42
C SER A 127 -10.46 -2.01 9.79
N HIS A 128 -9.28 -2.29 10.36
CA HIS A 128 -8.42 -3.40 9.90
C HIS A 128 -8.87 -4.77 10.41
N ARG A 129 -9.92 -4.81 11.24
CA ARG A 129 -10.36 -5.99 11.98
C ARG A 129 -10.58 -7.19 11.09
N TYR A 130 -11.39 -7.04 10.05
CA TYR A 130 -11.73 -8.16 9.17
C TYR A 130 -10.54 -8.57 8.30
N GLU A 131 -9.75 -7.63 7.80
CA GLU A 131 -8.59 -7.92 6.95
C GLU A 131 -7.53 -8.75 7.68
N VAL A 132 -7.29 -8.40 8.95
CA VAL A 132 -6.41 -9.19 9.83
C VAL A 132 -7.02 -10.56 10.13
N THR A 133 -8.28 -10.62 10.58
CA THR A 133 -8.89 -11.88 11.04
C THR A 133 -9.24 -12.84 9.90
N SER A 134 -9.45 -12.36 8.68
CA SER A 134 -9.71 -13.19 7.50
C SER A 134 -8.44 -13.76 6.87
N GLY A 135 -7.27 -13.20 7.20
CA GLY A 135 -5.99 -13.55 6.57
C GLY A 135 -5.74 -12.83 5.24
N SER A 136 -6.61 -11.90 4.83
CA SER A 136 -6.38 -11.12 3.60
C SER A 136 -5.22 -10.13 3.75
N LEU A 137 -4.98 -9.61 4.95
CA LEU A 137 -3.77 -8.83 5.28
C LEU A 137 -2.67 -9.76 5.80
N ILE A 138 -1.47 -9.71 5.21
CA ILE A 138 -0.32 -10.52 5.62
C ILE A 138 0.92 -9.65 5.82
N ALA A 139 1.91 -10.16 6.57
CA ALA A 139 3.26 -9.60 6.62
C ALA A 139 4.25 -10.54 5.90
N PRO A 140 4.47 -10.38 4.58
CA PRO A 140 5.25 -11.33 3.80
C PRO A 140 6.66 -11.56 4.34
N GLY A 141 7.11 -12.81 4.32
CA GLY A 141 8.45 -13.19 4.76
C GLY A 141 8.64 -13.29 6.28
N LEU A 142 7.66 -12.88 7.09
CA LEU A 142 7.70 -13.12 8.53
C LEU A 142 7.28 -14.56 8.86
N PRO A 143 7.96 -15.22 9.83
CA PRO A 143 7.45 -16.45 10.41
C PRO A 143 6.07 -16.24 11.05
N ALA A 144 5.21 -17.26 11.05
CA ALA A 144 3.83 -17.17 11.55
C ALA A 144 3.69 -16.57 12.95
N ILE A 145 4.62 -16.86 13.87
CA ILE A 145 4.63 -16.28 15.23
C ILE A 145 4.84 -14.75 15.20
N ALA A 146 5.76 -14.28 14.34
CA ALA A 146 6.06 -12.86 14.21
C ALA A 146 4.95 -12.12 13.44
N ASP A 147 4.41 -12.73 12.37
CA ASP A 147 3.22 -12.23 11.67
C ASP A 147 2.05 -12.05 12.66
N LYS A 148 1.71 -13.10 13.41
CA LYS A 148 0.60 -13.05 14.38
C LYS A 148 0.84 -12.01 15.48
N ALA A 149 2.07 -11.85 15.96
CA ALA A 149 2.42 -10.82 16.92
C ALA A 149 2.19 -9.41 16.35
N LEU A 150 2.61 -9.16 15.11
CA LEU A 150 2.35 -7.89 14.42
C LEU A 150 0.85 -7.68 14.18
N MET A 151 0.13 -8.70 13.74
CA MET A 151 -1.30 -8.66 13.49
C MET A 151 -2.12 -8.39 14.75
N SER A 152 -1.65 -8.84 15.93
CA SER A 152 -2.26 -8.48 17.22
C SER A 152 -2.21 -6.97 17.51
N LYS A 153 -1.24 -6.25 16.94
CA LYS A 153 -1.14 -4.78 17.04
C LYS A 153 -2.01 -4.06 16.01
N ILE A 154 -2.35 -4.71 14.90
CA ILE A 154 -3.10 -4.11 13.79
C ILE A 154 -4.61 -4.37 13.90
N VAL A 155 -5.03 -5.52 14.45
CA VAL A 155 -6.44 -5.98 14.41
C VAL A 155 -7.47 -4.99 14.97
N ASN A 156 -7.07 -4.14 15.92
CA ASN A 156 -7.94 -3.12 16.54
C ASN A 156 -7.54 -1.68 16.14
N THR A 157 -6.93 -1.51 14.97
CA THR A 157 -6.55 -0.21 14.42
C THR A 157 -7.46 0.21 13.28
N TYR A 158 -7.37 1.50 12.92
CA TYR A 158 -8.18 2.13 11.89
C TYR A 158 -7.28 2.84 10.89
N GLY A 159 -7.55 2.64 9.60
CA GLY A 159 -6.79 3.19 8.48
C GLY A 159 -7.54 4.31 7.76
N LYS A 160 -6.85 5.42 7.47
CA LYS A 160 -7.30 6.43 6.49
C LYS A 160 -6.37 6.42 5.29
N THR A 161 -6.89 5.97 4.16
CA THR A 161 -6.09 5.65 2.97
C THR A 161 -6.49 6.49 1.77
N TRP A 162 -5.52 7.15 1.15
CA TRP A 162 -5.70 7.94 -0.06
C TRP A 162 -4.78 7.43 -1.16
N HIS A 163 -5.37 6.99 -2.28
CA HIS A 163 -4.61 6.65 -3.48
C HIS A 163 -4.59 7.82 -4.45
N THR A 164 -3.42 8.15 -4.98
CA THR A 164 -3.15 9.20 -5.98
C THR A 164 -2.79 8.64 -7.35
N TRP A 165 -2.42 7.36 -7.43
CA TRP A 165 -2.14 6.67 -8.69
C TRP A 165 -2.96 5.37 -8.81
N HIS A 166 -3.85 5.34 -9.79
CA HIS A 166 -4.80 4.25 -10.05
C HIS A 166 -4.30 3.31 -11.16
N THR A 167 -3.19 2.60 -10.91
CA THR A 167 -2.59 1.67 -11.88
C THR A 167 -3.49 0.46 -12.17
N ASP A 168 -4.40 0.13 -11.26
CA ASP A 168 -5.48 -0.85 -11.43
C ASP A 168 -6.48 -0.48 -12.55
N ARG A 169 -6.50 0.80 -12.96
CA ARG A 169 -7.34 1.31 -14.07
C ARG A 169 -6.52 1.66 -15.30
N ASP A 170 -5.42 0.95 -15.52
CA ASP A 170 -4.51 1.10 -16.66
C ASP A 170 -3.90 2.52 -16.82
N LYS A 171 -3.89 3.31 -15.75
CA LYS A 171 -3.33 4.67 -15.79
C LYS A 171 -1.81 4.61 -15.71
N THR A 172 -1.15 4.88 -16.83
CA THR A 172 0.32 4.89 -16.95
C THR A 172 0.99 6.09 -16.26
N LEU A 173 0.22 7.08 -15.81
CA LEU A 173 0.61 8.24 -15.00
C LEU A 173 -0.41 8.46 -13.87
N PRO A 174 -0.05 9.17 -12.77
CA PRO A 174 -0.96 9.47 -11.66
C PRO A 174 -1.97 10.57 -12.04
N LEU A 175 -2.90 10.24 -12.94
CA LEU A 175 -3.90 11.17 -13.48
C LEU A 175 -5.18 11.16 -12.63
N GLY A 176 -5.76 12.35 -12.43
CA GLY A 176 -7.01 12.55 -11.71
C GLY A 176 -6.80 13.02 -10.26
N ILE A 177 -7.90 13.17 -9.53
CA ILE A 177 -7.86 13.53 -8.12
C ILE A 177 -7.59 12.28 -7.25
N PRO A 178 -7.06 12.46 -6.03
CA PRO A 178 -6.92 11.35 -5.09
C PRO A 178 -8.27 10.70 -4.78
N ALA A 179 -8.25 9.39 -4.51
CA ALA A 179 -9.43 8.64 -4.10
C ALA A 179 -9.29 8.10 -2.67
N LEU A 180 -10.35 8.25 -1.88
CA LEU A 180 -10.48 7.59 -0.59
C LEU A 180 -10.68 6.10 -0.81
N MET A 181 -9.88 5.30 -0.10
CA MET A 181 -9.87 3.85 -0.17
C MET A 181 -10.34 3.23 1.13
N MET A 182 -11.03 2.10 1.05
CA MET A 182 -11.55 1.36 2.20
C MET A 182 -11.07 -0.08 2.19
N GLY A 183 -11.01 -0.67 3.38
CA GLY A 183 -10.76 -2.08 3.61
C GLY A 183 -12.04 -2.93 3.65
N PHE A 184 -11.86 -4.24 3.47
CA PHE A 184 -12.95 -5.21 3.45
C PHE A 184 -13.45 -5.51 4.86
N THR A 185 -14.76 -5.74 5.01
CA THR A 185 -15.41 -5.90 6.33
C THR A 185 -16.16 -7.21 6.51
N GLY A 186 -16.15 -8.09 5.51
CA GLY A 186 -16.87 -9.35 5.56
C GLY A 186 -16.59 -10.29 4.39
N GLU A 187 -17.02 -11.54 4.57
CA GLU A 187 -16.88 -12.62 3.60
C GLU A 187 -17.59 -12.29 2.27
N GLY A 188 -17.02 -12.76 1.17
CA GLY A 188 -17.57 -12.57 -0.18
C GLY A 188 -17.46 -11.15 -0.74
N GLN A 189 -16.78 -10.21 -0.05
CA GLN A 189 -16.56 -8.86 -0.56
C GLN A 189 -15.31 -8.76 -1.45
N LEU A 190 -14.22 -9.42 -1.08
CA LEU A 190 -12.97 -9.46 -1.84
C LEU A 190 -13.10 -10.42 -3.04
N ASP A 191 -12.60 -10.00 -4.20
CA ASP A 191 -12.53 -10.83 -5.40
C ASP A 191 -11.66 -12.08 -5.13
N PRO A 192 -12.24 -13.30 -5.21
CA PRO A 192 -11.49 -14.53 -4.95
C PRO A 192 -10.32 -14.74 -5.92
N ALA A 193 -10.38 -14.19 -7.14
CA ALA A 193 -9.28 -14.28 -8.09
C ALA A 193 -8.08 -13.43 -7.65
N LEU A 194 -8.32 -12.22 -7.12
CA LEU A 194 -7.25 -11.38 -6.57
C LEU A 194 -6.57 -12.05 -5.36
N LEU A 195 -7.37 -12.61 -4.46
CA LEU A 195 -6.84 -13.32 -3.29
C LEU A 195 -6.02 -14.55 -3.69
N ALA A 196 -6.53 -15.38 -4.61
CA ALA A 196 -5.83 -16.57 -5.09
C ALA A 196 -4.54 -16.23 -5.84
N ASP A 197 -4.54 -15.11 -6.58
CA ASP A 197 -3.34 -14.62 -7.26
C ASP A 197 -2.24 -14.23 -6.28
N ARG A 198 -2.60 -13.47 -5.23
CA ARG A 198 -1.71 -13.10 -4.12
C ARG A 198 -1.17 -14.33 -3.43
N ASP A 199 -2.04 -15.24 -3.01
CA ASP A 199 -1.66 -16.47 -2.30
C ASP A 199 -0.64 -17.29 -3.10
N ARG A 200 -0.85 -17.41 -4.42
CA ARG A 200 0.10 -18.08 -5.31
C ARG A 200 1.45 -17.35 -5.40
N ARG A 201 1.47 -16.03 -5.49
CA ARG A 201 2.72 -15.24 -5.59
C ARG A 201 3.54 -15.28 -4.30
N PHE A 202 2.87 -15.24 -3.15
CA PHE A 202 3.52 -15.22 -1.84
C PHE A 202 3.73 -16.61 -1.23
N ASP A 203 3.25 -17.68 -1.88
CA ASP A 203 3.28 -19.05 -1.37
C ASP A 203 2.64 -19.16 0.03
N VAL A 204 1.44 -18.57 0.16
CA VAL A 204 0.67 -18.56 1.40
C VAL A 204 -0.70 -19.21 1.22
N ASN A 205 -1.33 -19.58 2.32
CA ASN A 205 -2.69 -20.11 2.34
C ASN A 205 -3.55 -19.24 3.28
N THR A 206 -4.39 -18.39 2.71
CA THR A 206 -5.26 -17.47 3.48
C THR A 206 -6.14 -18.21 4.49
N GLN A 207 -6.64 -19.41 4.15
CA GLN A 207 -7.47 -20.18 5.08
C GLN A 207 -6.66 -20.75 6.26
N ALA A 208 -5.38 -21.07 6.05
CA ALA A 208 -4.48 -21.46 7.13
C ALA A 208 -4.17 -20.26 8.04
N ILE A 209 -3.85 -19.11 7.45
CA ILE A 209 -3.59 -17.86 8.18
C ILE A 209 -4.81 -17.47 9.02
N LYS A 210 -6.02 -17.57 8.44
CA LYS A 210 -7.28 -17.34 9.15
C LYS A 210 -7.39 -18.21 10.41
N ARG A 211 -7.14 -19.52 10.28
CA ARG A 211 -7.14 -20.48 11.42
C ARG A 211 -6.09 -20.14 12.47
N GLU A 212 -4.88 -19.77 12.04
CA GLU A 212 -3.79 -19.39 12.95
C GLU A 212 -4.10 -18.13 13.77
N ARG A 213 -5.03 -17.30 13.30
CA ARG A 213 -5.43 -16.02 13.90
C ARG A 213 -6.78 -16.06 14.63
N GLU A 214 -7.41 -17.22 14.77
CA GLU A 214 -8.74 -17.37 15.42
C GLU A 214 -8.77 -16.92 16.89
N ASP A 215 -7.64 -16.96 17.58
CA ASP A 215 -7.45 -16.54 18.97
C ASP A 215 -7.01 -15.08 19.13
N LEU A 216 -6.89 -14.30 18.04
CA LEU A 216 -6.66 -12.86 18.13
C LEU A 216 -7.85 -12.17 18.79
N VAL A 217 -7.56 -11.30 19.77
CA VAL A 217 -8.58 -10.53 20.48
C VAL A 217 -9.02 -9.34 19.61
N ALA A 218 -10.05 -9.57 18.79
CA ALA A 218 -10.64 -8.57 17.90
C ALA A 218 -11.89 -7.92 18.53
N HIS A 219 -11.79 -6.66 18.93
CA HIS A 219 -12.89 -5.89 19.50
C HIS A 219 -14.00 -5.64 18.46
N PRO A 220 -15.25 -5.35 18.89
CA PRO A 220 -16.24 -4.79 17.97
C PRO A 220 -15.71 -3.53 17.29
N VAL A 221 -16.03 -3.34 16.00
CA VAL A 221 -15.67 -2.12 15.27
C VAL A 221 -16.30 -0.92 15.97
N ALA A 222 -15.49 0.11 16.23
CA ALA A 222 -15.94 1.33 16.89
C ALA A 222 -16.89 2.12 16.00
N GLU A 223 -17.91 2.71 16.61
CA GLU A 223 -18.92 3.50 15.92
C GLU A 223 -18.32 4.65 15.10
N GLY A 224 -18.80 4.79 13.86
CA GLY A 224 -18.40 5.82 12.90
C GLY A 224 -17.34 5.35 11.89
N ALA A 225 -16.65 4.23 12.14
CA ALA A 225 -15.78 3.60 11.14
C ALA A 225 -16.60 2.88 10.06
N ASP A 226 -15.98 2.59 8.93
CA ASP A 226 -16.61 1.82 7.85
C ASP A 226 -17.95 2.43 7.39
N ALA A 227 -18.09 3.76 7.44
CA ALA A 227 -19.35 4.48 7.24
C ALA A 227 -20.04 4.17 5.89
N TRP A 228 -19.26 3.77 4.88
CA TRP A 228 -19.75 3.26 3.59
C TRP A 228 -20.72 2.08 3.73
N ARG A 229 -20.61 1.27 4.79
CA ARG A 229 -21.55 0.16 5.09
C ARG A 229 -22.96 0.64 5.40
N HIS A 230 -23.07 1.90 5.80
CA HIS A 230 -24.31 2.57 6.17
C HIS A 230 -24.78 3.57 5.11
N GLY A 231 -24.19 3.53 3.91
CA GLY A 231 -24.53 4.41 2.79
C GLY A 231 -23.84 5.78 2.82
N GLU A 232 -23.02 6.06 3.83
CA GLU A 232 -22.21 7.27 3.91
C GLU A 232 -20.92 7.11 3.10
N VAL A 233 -21.07 7.23 1.78
CA VAL A 233 -19.95 7.18 0.84
C VAL A 233 -19.34 8.56 0.69
N ILE A 234 -18.06 8.69 1.04
CA ILE A 234 -17.29 9.92 0.88
C ILE A 234 -16.27 9.73 -0.23
N GLN A 235 -16.25 10.68 -1.16
CA GLN A 235 -15.19 10.76 -2.16
C GLN A 235 -14.91 12.22 -2.47
N LEU A 236 -13.66 12.52 -2.87
CA LEU A 236 -13.33 13.86 -3.33
C LEU A 236 -14.08 14.16 -4.62
N ARG A 237 -14.56 15.40 -4.72
CA ARG A 237 -15.13 15.95 -5.94
C ARG A 237 -14.22 17.07 -6.41
N ARG A 238 -13.95 17.10 -7.72
CA ARG A 238 -13.31 18.26 -8.34
C ARG A 238 -14.28 19.43 -8.32
N GLU A 239 -13.88 20.53 -7.69
CA GLU A 239 -14.63 21.78 -7.68
C GLU A 239 -13.98 22.81 -8.60
N HIS A 240 -14.78 23.77 -9.08
CA HIS A 240 -14.26 24.86 -9.92
C HIS A 240 -13.43 25.81 -9.05
N GLY A 241 -12.17 26.07 -9.44
CA GLY A 241 -11.30 27.07 -8.80
C GLY A 241 -10.19 26.53 -7.91
N SER A 242 -10.20 25.24 -7.55
CA SER A 242 -9.15 24.57 -6.76
C SER A 242 -8.55 23.39 -7.53
N GLY A 243 -7.56 23.67 -8.39
CA GLY A 243 -6.73 22.64 -9.05
C GLY A 243 -7.20 22.19 -10.44
N GLU A 244 -7.89 23.04 -11.19
CA GLU A 244 -8.14 22.76 -12.61
C GLU A 244 -6.87 22.95 -13.43
N HIS A 245 -6.40 21.91 -14.13
CA HIS A 245 -5.16 21.96 -14.90
C HIS A 245 -5.15 22.96 -16.09
N ALA A 246 -6.30 23.52 -16.49
CA ALA A 246 -6.32 24.71 -17.32
C ALA A 246 -7.68 25.43 -17.21
N GLN A 247 -7.64 26.74 -16.97
CA GLN A 247 -8.75 27.63 -17.31
C GLN A 247 -8.55 28.10 -18.75
N GLY A 248 -9.46 27.73 -19.66
CA GLY A 248 -9.65 28.41 -20.95
C GLY A 248 -8.66 28.13 -22.09
N GLU A 249 -7.56 27.40 -21.91
CA GLU A 249 -6.68 26.97 -23.01
C GLU A 249 -6.26 25.50 -22.87
N THR A 250 -6.87 24.63 -23.68
CA THR A 250 -6.50 23.20 -23.77
C THR A 250 -5.68 22.87 -25.03
N ALA A 251 -5.36 23.87 -25.85
CA ALA A 251 -4.60 23.70 -27.09
C ALA A 251 -3.10 23.41 -26.87
N ARG A 252 -2.62 23.39 -25.62
CA ARG A 252 -1.21 23.21 -25.26
C ARG A 252 -0.98 22.27 -24.07
N PHE A 253 -1.91 21.34 -23.80
CA PHE A 253 -1.57 20.24 -22.90
C PHE A 253 -0.40 19.44 -23.48
N GLY A 254 0.64 19.28 -22.67
CA GLY A 254 1.87 18.58 -23.04
C GLY A 254 1.63 17.09 -23.33
N THR A 255 2.62 16.48 -23.96
CA THR A 255 2.63 15.11 -24.51
C THR A 255 2.17 13.97 -23.59
N SER A 256 2.06 14.19 -22.28
CA SER A 256 1.61 13.20 -21.29
C SER A 256 0.10 12.88 -21.32
N GLU A 257 -0.71 13.68 -22.01
CA GLU A 257 -2.17 13.47 -22.11
C GLU A 257 -2.65 12.87 -23.46
N GLN A 258 -1.73 12.54 -24.39
CA GLN A 258 -2.08 11.99 -25.70
C GLN A 258 -1.66 10.51 -25.83
N THR A 259 -2.63 9.57 -25.80
CA THR A 259 -2.40 8.12 -25.91
C THR A 259 -2.50 7.55 -27.33
N ARG A 260 -2.16 8.32 -28.37
CA ARG A 260 -1.94 7.77 -29.72
C ARG A 260 -0.65 8.29 -30.32
N LYS A 261 0.18 7.35 -30.79
CA LYS A 261 1.21 7.65 -31.79
C LYS A 261 0.51 8.24 -33.01
N VAL A 262 0.82 9.48 -33.34
CA VAL A 262 0.54 10.00 -34.68
C VAL A 262 1.50 9.26 -35.60
N ASN A 263 0.97 8.47 -36.51
CA ASN A 263 1.74 7.83 -37.57
C ASN A 263 2.47 8.90 -38.39
N GLU A 264 3.68 8.57 -38.82
CA GLU A 264 4.50 9.33 -39.78
C GLU A 264 3.74 9.65 -41.08
#